data_AF-A0A0F9PM89-F1
#
_entry.id   AF-A0A0F9PM89-F1
#
_cell.length_a   1.000
_cell.length_b   1.000
_cell.length_c   1.000
_cell.angle_alpha   90.00
_cell.angle_beta   90.00
_cell.angle_gamma   90.00
#
_symmetry.space_group_name_H-M   'P 1'
#
loop_
_entity.id
_entity.type
_entity.pdbx_description
1 polymer ?
#
loop_
_entity_poly.entity_id
_entity_poly.type
_entity_poly.pdbx_seq_one_letter_code
_entity_poly.pdbx_strand_id
1 'polypeptide(L)'
;MNWRGIKINEDIKKMADLLRSGNTMLNMACPVCNNPVFRNKGGVSFCPVCNKKILVVKNIPDQNSRRVLKENIISNEEQEEKKYSQYNKTLDMLKNVLFEKISWITQELKSVTQIHLIEIYSKILLNFFQILSKFPAEIMKNQ
;
A
#
# COMPACT_ATOMS: atom_id res chain seq x y z
N MET A 1 -24.32 -14.00 32.28
CA MET A 1 -23.35 -14.25 31.19
C MET A 1 -22.91 -12.91 30.63
N ASN A 2 -21.63 -12.57 30.78
CA ASN A 2 -21.08 -11.25 30.45
C ASN A 2 -20.26 -11.36 29.15
N TRP A 3 -20.87 -11.01 28.01
CA TRP A 3 -20.20 -10.99 26.70
C TRP A 3 -19.35 -9.73 26.61
N ARG A 4 -18.09 -9.82 27.06
CA ARG A 4 -17.10 -8.75 26.90
C ARG A 4 -16.95 -8.42 25.41
N GLY A 5 -17.04 -7.14 25.09
CA GLY A 5 -17.06 -6.60 23.73
C GLY A 5 -15.89 -7.09 22.88
N ILE A 6 -16.24 -7.72 21.75
CA ILE A 6 -15.29 -8.12 20.72
C ILE A 6 -14.91 -6.87 19.93
N LYS A 7 -13.63 -6.48 19.95
CA LYS A 7 -13.09 -5.50 18.99
C LYS A 7 -13.11 -6.12 17.60
N ILE A 8 -14.05 -5.68 16.76
CA ILE A 8 -14.12 -6.08 15.36
C ILE A 8 -13.08 -5.27 14.56
N ASN A 9 -12.24 -5.95 13.78
CA ASN A 9 -11.28 -5.31 12.88
C ASN A 9 -12.04 -4.50 11.79
N GLU A 10 -11.64 -3.26 11.56
CA GLU A 10 -12.26 -2.36 10.57
C GLU A 10 -12.24 -2.95 9.15
N ASP A 11 -11.20 -3.69 8.78
CA ASP A 11 -11.11 -4.36 7.48
C ASP A 11 -12.19 -5.45 7.34
N ILE A 12 -12.45 -6.19 8.41
CA ILE A 12 -13.50 -7.22 8.44
C ILE A 12 -14.87 -6.56 8.31
N LYS A 13 -15.09 -5.43 8.99
CA LYS A 13 -16.33 -4.66 8.88
C LYS A 13 -16.55 -4.16 7.45
N LYS A 14 -15.50 -3.61 6.83
CA LYS A 14 -15.52 -3.16 5.43
C LYS A 14 -15.84 -4.29 4.47
N MET A 15 -15.22 -5.46 4.64
CA MET A 15 -15.50 -6.64 3.82
C MET A 15 -16.95 -7.13 3.98
N ALA A 16 -17.47 -7.13 5.21
CA ALA A 16 -18.87 -7.47 5.47
C ALA A 16 -19.84 -6.49 4.80
N ASP A 17 -19.56 -5.18 4.84
CA ASP A 17 -20.37 -4.15 4.18
C ASP A 17 -20.34 -4.29 2.65
N LEU A 18 -19.22 -4.74 2.08
CA LEU A 18 -19.13 -5.05 0.65
C LEU A 18 -20.02 -6.23 0.26
N LEU A 19 -20.06 -7.29 1.07
CA LEU A 19 -20.98 -8.40 0.84
C LEU A 19 -22.44 -7.95 0.91
N ARG A 20 -22.78 -7.16 1.94
CA ARG A 20 -24.14 -6.61 2.13
C ARG A 20 -24.59 -5.71 0.99
N SER A 21 -23.69 -4.94 0.39
CA SER A 21 -23.98 -4.09 -0.78
C SER A 21 -24.07 -4.87 -2.10
N GLY A 22 -23.84 -6.19 -2.07
CA GLY A 22 -23.99 -7.08 -3.21
C GLY A 22 -22.71 -7.25 -4.05
N ASN A 23 -21.53 -7.00 -3.46
CA ASN A 23 -20.27 -7.44 -4.04
C ASN A 23 -20.04 -8.93 -3.75
N THR A 24 -19.27 -9.60 -4.60
CA THR A 24 -18.93 -11.03 -4.47
C THR A 24 -17.48 -11.20 -4.05
N MET A 25 -17.21 -11.91 -2.95
CA MET A 25 -15.85 -12.36 -2.64
C MET A 25 -15.45 -13.49 -3.61
N LEU A 26 -14.30 -13.37 -4.24
CA LEU A 26 -13.74 -14.36 -5.17
C LEU A 26 -12.88 -15.39 -4.41
N ASN A 27 -12.77 -16.59 -4.97
CA ASN A 27 -11.87 -17.63 -4.45
C ASN A 27 -10.41 -17.40 -4.86
N MET A 28 -9.89 -16.20 -4.59
CA MET A 28 -8.49 -15.85 -4.80
C MET A 28 -8.07 -14.74 -3.83
N ALA A 29 -6.79 -14.76 -3.45
CA ALA A 29 -6.19 -13.72 -2.63
C ALA A 29 -5.52 -12.65 -3.50
N CYS A 30 -5.48 -11.43 -3.00
CA CYS A 30 -4.71 -10.34 -3.60
C CYS A 30 -3.21 -10.68 -3.55
N PRO A 31 -2.47 -10.62 -4.67
CA PRO A 31 -1.04 -10.97 -4.69
C PRO A 31 -0.16 -9.96 -3.94
N VAL A 32 -0.71 -8.81 -3.57
CA VAL A 32 -0.02 -7.74 -2.85
C VAL A 32 -0.12 -7.99 -1.35
N CYS A 33 -1.33 -7.93 -0.80
CA CYS A 33 -1.56 -7.98 0.65
C CYS A 33 -2.23 -9.27 1.16
N ASN A 34 -2.39 -10.28 0.30
CA ASN A 34 -2.96 -11.59 0.62
C ASN A 34 -4.40 -11.61 1.17
N ASN A 35 -5.15 -10.51 1.01
CA ASN A 35 -6.56 -10.41 1.40
C ASN A 35 -7.51 -10.88 0.28
N PRO A 36 -8.72 -11.36 0.60
CA PRO A 36 -9.68 -11.83 -0.41
C PRO A 36 -10.02 -10.75 -1.45
N VAL A 37 -10.05 -11.14 -2.72
CA VAL A 37 -10.46 -10.26 -3.82
C VAL A 37 -12.00 -10.20 -3.88
N PHE A 38 -12.53 -9.02 -4.17
CA PHE A 38 -13.95 -8.78 -4.36
C PHE A 38 -14.26 -8.42 -5.81
N ARG A 39 -15.47 -8.71 -6.26
CA ARG A 39 -16.00 -8.29 -7.55
C ARG A 39 -17.27 -7.49 -7.34
N ASN A 40 -17.33 -6.30 -7.92
CA ASN A 40 -18.53 -5.47 -7.86
C ASN A 40 -19.60 -5.94 -8.87
N LYS A 41 -20.79 -5.34 -8.78
CA LYS A 41 -21.90 -5.61 -9.71
C LYS A 41 -21.56 -5.29 -11.18
N GLY A 42 -20.60 -4.39 -11.41
CA GLY A 42 -20.08 -4.07 -12.74
C GLY A 42 -19.02 -5.04 -13.27
N GLY A 43 -18.72 -6.13 -12.55
CA GLY A 43 -17.76 -7.15 -12.98
C GLY A 43 -16.28 -6.82 -12.72
N VAL A 44 -15.97 -5.65 -12.17
CA VAL A 44 -14.61 -5.23 -11.84
C VAL A 44 -14.15 -5.95 -10.58
N SER A 45 -13.00 -6.63 -10.66
CA SER A 45 -12.38 -7.29 -9.51
C SER A 45 -11.37 -6.35 -8.83
N PHE A 46 -11.36 -6.31 -7.50
CA PHE A 46 -10.53 -5.39 -6.71
C PHE A 46 -10.27 -5.92 -5.30
N CYS A 47 -9.19 -5.48 -4.66
CA CYS A 47 -8.92 -5.75 -3.25
C CYS A 47 -9.42 -4.58 -2.38
N PRO A 48 -10.27 -4.83 -1.37
CA PRO A 48 -10.82 -3.76 -0.54
C PRO A 48 -9.83 -3.20 0.49
N VAL A 49 -8.74 -3.90 0.77
CA VAL A 49 -7.73 -3.49 1.76
C VAL A 49 -6.70 -2.56 1.13
N CYS A 50 -6.00 -3.01 0.08
CA CYS A 50 -5.01 -2.17 -0.61
C CYS A 50 -5.59 -1.28 -1.73
N ASN A 51 -6.91 -1.35 -1.97
CA ASN A 51 -7.66 -0.56 -2.94
C ASN A 51 -7.15 -0.66 -4.40
N LYS A 52 -6.65 -1.84 -4.79
CA LYS A 52 -6.14 -2.10 -6.15
C LYS A 52 -7.14 -2.90 -6.98
N LYS A 53 -7.28 -2.56 -8.27
CA LYS A 53 -8.01 -3.39 -9.26
C LYS A 53 -7.18 -4.65 -9.56
N ILE A 54 -7.86 -5.78 -9.74
CA ILE A 54 -7.26 -7.09 -10.03
C ILE A 54 -7.78 -7.56 -11.38
N LEU A 55 -6.88 -7.87 -12.30
CA LEU A 55 -7.22 -8.44 -13.61
C LEU A 55 -7.14 -9.95 -13.52
N VAL A 56 -8.28 -10.63 -13.73
CA VAL A 56 -8.36 -12.09 -13.74
C VAL A 56 -8.22 -12.58 -15.17
N VAL A 57 -7.03 -13.06 -15.54
CA VAL A 57 -6.79 -13.67 -16.85
C VAL A 57 -7.24 -15.13 -16.80
N LYS A 58 -8.34 -15.46 -17.49
CA LYS A 58 -8.68 -16.87 -17.77
C LYS A 58 -7.85 -17.32 -18.96
N ASN A 59 -7.06 -18.39 -18.78
CA ASN A 59 -6.35 -19.05 -19.88
C ASN A 59 -7.37 -19.70 -20.83
N ILE A 60 -7.84 -18.94 -21.82
CA ILE A 60 -8.55 -19.46 -22.98
C ILE A 60 -7.50 -19.58 -24.09
N PRO A 61 -7.34 -20.74 -24.76
CA PRO A 61 -6.33 -20.93 -25.79
C PRO A 61 -6.76 -20.29 -27.12
N ASP A 62 -7.27 -19.06 -27.08
CA ASP A 62 -7.73 -18.35 -28.26
C ASP A 62 -6.94 -17.06 -28.46
N GLN A 63 -6.07 -17.10 -29.47
CA GLN A 63 -4.97 -16.16 -29.72
C GLN A 63 -5.46 -14.76 -30.12
N ASN A 64 -6.77 -14.59 -30.35
CA ASN A 64 -7.41 -13.31 -30.65
C ASN A 64 -7.76 -12.47 -29.42
N SER A 65 -7.85 -13.07 -28.22
CA SER A 65 -8.19 -12.34 -26.99
C SER A 65 -7.10 -11.36 -26.51
N ARG A 66 -5.84 -11.56 -26.93
CA ARG A 66 -4.73 -10.63 -26.62
C ARG A 66 -4.82 -9.29 -27.35
N ARG A 67 -5.56 -9.19 -28.45
CA ARG A 67 -5.66 -7.95 -29.25
C ARG A 67 -6.69 -6.98 -28.65
N VAL A 68 -7.85 -7.49 -28.24
CA VAL A 68 -8.92 -6.66 -27.62
C VAL A 68 -8.52 -6.15 -26.22
N LEU A 69 -7.64 -6.87 -25.51
CA LEU A 69 -7.07 -6.41 -24.23
C LEU A 69 -6.19 -5.16 -24.40
N LYS A 70 -5.55 -4.95 -25.55
CA LYS A 70 -4.69 -3.77 -25.76
C LYS A 70 -5.50 -2.50 -26.03
N GLU A 71 -6.64 -2.59 -26.70
CA GLU A 71 -7.38 -1.39 -27.13
C GLU A 71 -8.11 -0.66 -25.99
N ASN A 72 -8.47 -1.35 -24.90
CA ASN A 72 -9.11 -0.70 -23.74
C ASN A 72 -8.15 -0.23 -22.64
N ILE A 73 -6.84 -0.51 -22.76
CA ILE A 73 -5.83 0.02 -21.84
C ILE A 73 -5.41 1.44 -22.27
N ILE A 74 -5.42 1.71 -23.59
CA ILE A 74 -4.86 2.91 -24.22
C ILE A 74 -5.61 4.22 -23.86
N SER A 75 -6.86 4.18 -23.38
CA SER A 75 -7.61 5.41 -23.08
C SER A 75 -7.40 5.99 -21.66
N ASN A 76 -6.68 5.30 -20.76
CA ASN A 76 -6.41 5.80 -19.40
C ASN A 76 -4.92 5.94 -19.04
N GLU A 77 -4.00 5.50 -19.91
CA GLU A 77 -2.55 5.50 -19.64
C GLU A 77 -1.98 6.93 -19.43
N GLU A 78 -2.45 7.93 -20.17
CA GLU A 78 -1.86 9.29 -20.12
C GLU A 78 -2.13 10.05 -18.81
N GLN A 79 -3.16 9.68 -18.04
CA GLN A 79 -3.51 10.36 -16.77
C GLN A 79 -2.98 9.63 -15.53
N GLU A 80 -2.87 8.30 -15.58
CA GLU A 80 -2.35 7.51 -14.45
C GLU A 80 -0.82 7.57 -14.37
N GLU A 81 -0.10 7.61 -15.50
CA GLU A 81 1.37 7.71 -15.52
C GLU A 81 1.91 9.03 -14.95
N LYS A 82 1.25 10.16 -15.24
CA LYS A 82 1.66 11.48 -14.72
C LYS A 82 1.51 11.58 -13.20
N LYS A 83 0.44 11.02 -12.65
CA LYS A 83 0.18 11.01 -11.19
C LYS A 83 1.14 10.08 -10.45
N TYR A 84 1.46 8.94 -11.04
CA TYR A 84 2.43 7.98 -10.48
C TYR A 84 3.86 8.52 -10.53
N SER A 85 4.24 9.16 -11.66
CA SER A 85 5.54 9.84 -11.85
C SER A 85 5.76 10.98 -10.84
N GLN A 86 4.76 11.85 -10.66
CA GLN A 86 4.86 12.97 -9.71
C GLN A 86 4.88 12.52 -8.25
N TYR A 87 4.15 11.46 -7.91
CA TYR A 87 4.18 10.84 -6.59
C TYR A 87 5.55 10.21 -6.30
N ASN A 88 6.11 9.44 -7.25
CA ASN A 88 7.43 8.84 -7.09
C ASN A 88 8.54 9.89 -6.96
N LYS A 89 8.46 10.99 -7.71
CA LYS A 89 9.39 12.13 -7.57
C LYS A 89 9.30 12.78 -6.19
N THR A 90 8.09 13.02 -5.69
CA THR A 90 7.88 13.59 -4.36
C THR A 90 8.40 12.65 -3.26
N LEU A 91 8.18 11.35 -3.42
CA LEU A 91 8.70 10.34 -2.51
C LEU A 91 10.23 10.28 -2.53
N ASP A 92 10.84 10.39 -3.71
CA ASP A 92 12.30 10.39 -3.84
C ASP A 92 12.93 11.62 -3.16
N MET A 93 12.34 12.80 -3.38
CA MET A 93 12.72 14.02 -2.68
C MET A 93 12.61 13.87 -1.15
N LEU A 94 11.50 13.29 -0.67
CA LEU A 94 11.29 13.05 0.75
C LEU A 94 12.31 12.06 1.34
N LYS A 95 12.61 10.97 0.62
CA LYS A 95 13.62 9.98 1.02
C LYS A 95 14.99 10.63 1.16
N ASN A 96 15.39 11.47 0.20
CA ASN A 96 16.67 12.16 0.23
C ASN A 96 16.77 13.11 1.43
N VAL A 97 15.74 13.90 1.70
CA VAL A 97 15.71 14.80 2.87
C VAL A 97 15.79 14.00 4.18
N LEU A 98 15.04 12.90 4.30
CA LEU A 98 15.08 12.05 5.49
C LEU A 98 16.46 11.43 5.69
N PHE A 99 17.09 10.94 4.62
CA PHE A 99 18.42 10.35 4.68
C PHE A 99 19.46 11.37 5.16
N GLU A 100 19.47 12.57 4.59
CA GLU A 100 20.35 13.68 5.01
C GLU A 100 20.13 14.05 6.49
N LYS A 101 18.87 14.14 6.93
CA LYS A 101 18.56 14.48 8.33
C LYS A 101 18.95 13.38 9.31
N ILE A 102 18.73 12.12 8.95
CA ILE A 102 19.13 10.98 9.79
C ILE A 102 20.66 10.91 9.87
N SER A 103 21.34 11.12 8.75
CA SER A 103 22.81 11.17 8.69
C SER A 103 23.34 12.27 9.62
N TRP A 104 22.79 13.48 9.52
CA TRP A 104 23.15 14.60 10.39
C TRP A 104 22.92 14.31 11.88
N ILE A 105 21.73 13.83 12.27
CA ILE A 105 21.44 13.50 13.68
C ILE A 105 22.40 12.40 14.18
N THR A 106 22.70 11.40 13.34
CA THR A 106 23.62 10.33 13.69
C THR A 106 25.04 10.86 13.91
N GLN A 107 25.46 11.86 13.13
CA GLN A 107 26.76 12.51 13.28
C GLN A 107 26.81 13.38 14.54
N GLU A 108 25.78 14.17 14.81
CA GLU A 108 25.67 14.99 16.03
C GLU A 108 25.69 14.14 17.30
N LEU A 109 25.02 12.99 17.29
CA LEU A 109 25.05 12.04 18.40
C LEU A 109 26.44 11.50 18.73
N LYS A 110 27.39 11.48 17.78
CA LYS A 110 28.77 11.03 18.02
C LYS A 110 29.60 12.08 18.78
N SER A 111 29.31 13.36 18.58
CA SER A 111 30.07 14.47 19.17
C SER A 111 29.43 15.06 20.42
N VAL A 112 28.13 14.87 20.62
CA VAL A 112 27.40 15.39 21.78
C VAL A 112 27.79 14.66 23.07
N THR A 113 28.19 15.42 24.07
CA THR A 113 28.50 14.94 25.43
C THR A 113 27.40 15.24 26.45
N GLN A 114 26.45 16.12 26.10
CA GLN A 114 25.34 16.48 26.99
C GLN A 114 24.25 15.41 26.97
N ILE A 115 24.01 14.79 28.12
CA ILE A 115 23.05 13.68 28.30
C ILE A 115 21.64 14.07 27.81
N HIS A 116 21.18 15.29 28.10
CA HIS A 116 19.85 15.74 27.70
C HIS A 116 19.68 15.82 26.18
N LEU A 117 20.71 16.25 25.45
CA LEU A 117 20.69 16.31 23.99
C LEU A 117 20.70 14.90 23.37
N ILE A 118 21.44 13.95 23.97
CA ILE A 118 21.41 12.54 23.56
C ILE A 118 20.01 11.96 23.68
N GLU A 119 19.32 12.23 24.80
CA GLU A 119 17.95 11.75 25.02
C GLU A 119 16.98 12.31 23.97
N ILE A 120 17.08 13.60 23.64
CA ILE A 120 16.25 14.24 22.62
C ILE A 120 16.49 13.61 21.24
N TYR A 121 17.75 13.51 20.80
CA TYR A 121 18.06 12.93 19.49
C TYR A 121 17.68 11.46 19.40
N SER A 122 17.88 10.69 20.47
CA SER A 122 17.44 9.29 20.56
C SER A 122 15.92 9.15 20.39
N LYS A 123 15.12 9.98 21.07
CA LYS A 123 13.66 9.99 20.94
C LYS A 123 13.22 10.35 19.53
N ILE A 124 13.87 11.33 18.90
CA ILE A 124 13.59 11.72 17.52
C ILE A 124 13.82 10.54 16.57
N LEU A 125 14.97 9.86 16.69
CA LEU A 125 15.29 8.69 15.86
C LEU A 125 14.33 7.52 16.09
N LEU A 126 13.95 7.25 17.34
CA LEU A 126 12.96 6.21 17.67
C LEU A 126 11.60 6.49 17.04
N ASN A 127 11.15 7.75 17.08
CA ASN A 127 9.88 8.13 16.46
C ASN A 127 9.95 7.97 14.93
N PHE A 128 11.05 8.38 14.30
CA PHE A 128 11.27 8.11 12.87
C PHE A 128 11.22 6.62 12.55
N PHE A 129 11.93 5.78 13.32
CA PHE A 129 11.93 4.35 13.13
C PHE A 129 10.52 3.73 13.25
N GLN A 130 9.73 4.16 14.24
CA GLN A 130 8.35 3.71 14.42
C GLN A 130 7.43 4.12 13.27
N ILE A 131 7.62 5.32 12.71
CA ILE A 131 6.86 5.78 11.55
C ILE A 131 7.25 4.94 10.33
N LEU A 132 8.55 4.71 10.11
CA LEU A 132 9.05 3.90 9.01
C LEU A 132 8.63 2.43 9.12
N SER A 133 8.59 1.85 10.31
CA SER A 133 8.13 0.46 10.52
C SER A 133 6.63 0.27 10.24
N LYS A 134 5.85 1.34 10.25
CA LYS A 134 4.41 1.31 9.89
C LYS A 134 4.18 1.36 8.38
N PHE A 135 5.21 1.61 7.57
CA PHE A 135 5.09 1.49 6.12
C PHE A 135 5.12 0.00 5.72
N PRO A 136 4.11 -0.49 4.98
CA PRO A 136 4.13 -1.86 4.48
C PRO A 136 5.31 -2.06 3.51
N ALA A 137 6.08 -3.12 3.73
CA ALA A 137 7.30 -3.49 2.97
C ALA A 137 7.08 -3.77 1.47
N GLU A 138 5.88 -3.57 0.94
CA GLU A 138 5.48 -3.86 -0.44
C GLU A 138 6.03 -2.87 -1.47
N ILE A 139 6.66 -1.77 -1.05
CA ILE A 139 7.18 -0.71 -1.96
C ILE A 139 8.62 -1.02 -2.44
N MET A 140 9.27 -2.08 -1.96
CA MET A 140 10.68 -2.38 -2.27
C MET A 140 10.92 -3.63 -3.15
N LYS A 141 9.87 -4.26 -3.71
CA LYS A 141 10.01 -5.50 -4.51
C LYS A 141 10.06 -5.32 -6.04
N ASN A 142 10.39 -4.13 -6.53
CA ASN A 142 10.66 -3.92 -7.95
C ASN A 142 12.08 -3.41 -8.15
N GLN A 143 13.05 -4.33 -8.07
CA GLN A 143 14.35 -4.18 -8.70
C GLN A 143 14.82 -5.55 -9.20
#